data_AF-A0A935H831-F1
#
_entry.id   AF-A0A935H831-F1
#
_cell.length_a   1.000
_cell.length_b   1.000
_cell.length_c   1.000
_cell.angle_alpha   90.00
_cell.angle_beta   90.00
_cell.angle_gamma   90.00
#
_symmetry.space_group_name_H-M   'P 1'
#
loop_
_entity.id
_entity.type
_entity.pdbx_description
1 polymer ?
#
loop_
_entity_poly.entity_id
_entity_poly.type
_entity_poly.pdbx_seq_one_letter_code
_entity_poly.pdbx_strand_id
1 'polypeptide(L)'
;MAYEKQDFFEHSAESQRVRANLEQTYAAWVDARRQAEAMPVSLYWSCKDGADYLCIKQTSQDNGSSVGRRSPQLEAQYQNHVDTKARLKERIHALDAQLTERAGLYRRLRLPSIPDRQAEILRKLDIEGLLGTDLMVVGTNAFVAYELASAARFPRQRRNRRL
;
A
#
# COMPACT_ATOMS: atom_id res chain seq x y z
N MET A 1 -15.84 -24.60 -24.56
CA MET A 1 -14.45 -25.03 -24.25
C MET A 1 -14.51 -25.73 -22.91
N ALA A 2 -14.16 -27.02 -22.85
CA ALA A 2 -13.97 -27.72 -21.59
C ALA A 2 -12.49 -27.58 -21.21
N TYR A 3 -12.21 -27.15 -19.98
CA TYR A 3 -10.87 -27.13 -19.42
C TYR A 3 -10.70 -28.38 -18.57
N GLU A 4 -9.67 -29.18 -18.85
CA GLU A 4 -9.32 -30.34 -18.04
C GLU A 4 -8.40 -29.90 -16.90
N LYS A 5 -8.44 -30.60 -15.76
CA LYS A 5 -7.59 -30.26 -14.59
C LYS A 5 -6.08 -30.26 -14.93
N GLN A 6 -5.68 -31.06 -15.91
CA GLN A 6 -4.31 -31.16 -16.43
C GLN A 6 -3.84 -29.92 -17.20
N ASP A 7 -4.74 -28.99 -17.56
CA ASP A 7 -4.40 -27.76 -18.29
C ASP A 7 -3.90 -26.63 -17.36
N PHE A 8 -3.94 -26.85 -16.04
CA PHE A 8 -3.55 -25.89 -15.02
C PHE A 8 -2.13 -26.16 -14.53
N PHE A 9 -1.33 -25.10 -14.39
CA PHE A 9 0.04 -25.21 -13.89
C PHE A 9 0.09 -24.84 -12.41
N GLU A 10 0.35 -25.82 -11.54
CA GLU A 10 0.47 -25.60 -10.10
C GLU A 10 1.72 -24.79 -9.73
N HIS A 11 1.57 -23.92 -8.73
CA HIS A 11 2.68 -23.16 -8.18
C HIS A 11 3.54 -24.03 -7.27
N SER A 12 4.87 -24.00 -7.49
CA SER A 12 5.83 -24.67 -6.61
C SER A 12 5.76 -24.14 -5.18
N ALA A 13 6.21 -24.95 -4.21
CA ALA A 13 6.28 -24.54 -2.81
C ALA A 13 7.09 -23.24 -2.61
N GLU A 14 8.17 -23.06 -3.38
CA GLU A 14 8.97 -21.84 -3.35
C GLU A 14 8.18 -20.61 -3.84
N SER A 15 7.39 -20.77 -4.90
CA SER A 15 6.52 -19.71 -5.41
C SER A 15 5.48 -19.27 -4.38
N GLN A 16 4.91 -20.24 -3.66
CA GLN A 16 3.94 -19.96 -2.61
C GLN A 16 4.58 -19.19 -1.44
N ARG A 17 5.82 -19.54 -1.06
CA ARG A 17 6.58 -18.82 -0.02
C ARG A 17 6.93 -17.39 -0.43
N VAL A 18 7.45 -17.20 -1.64
CA VAL A 18 7.78 -15.86 -2.16
C VAL A 18 6.53 -14.98 -2.21
N ARG A 19 5.39 -15.53 -2.64
CA ARG A 19 4.11 -14.84 -2.62
C ARG A 19 3.69 -14.46 -1.21
N ALA A 20 3.66 -15.39 -0.26
CA ALA A 20 3.23 -15.13 1.11
C ALA A 20 4.10 -14.03 1.78
N ASN A 21 5.41 -14.08 1.56
CA ASN A 21 6.33 -13.05 2.04
C ASN A 21 6.02 -11.68 1.41
N LEU A 22 5.74 -11.62 0.10
CA LEU A 22 5.38 -10.38 -0.59
C LEU A 22 4.04 -9.83 -0.07
N GLU A 23 3.02 -10.68 0.09
CA GLU A 23 1.70 -10.32 0.63
C GLU A 23 1.82 -9.72 2.04
N GLN A 24 2.58 -10.38 2.94
CA GLN A 24 2.81 -9.89 4.29
C GLN A 24 3.51 -8.52 4.31
N THR A 25 4.51 -8.34 3.43
CA THR A 25 5.25 -7.07 3.32
C THR A 25 4.34 -5.96 2.83
N TYR A 26 3.53 -6.27 1.82
CA TYR A 26 2.61 -5.32 1.23
C TYR A 26 1.54 -4.89 2.25
N ALA A 27 0.98 -5.83 3.01
CA ALA A 27 0.05 -5.50 4.09
C ALA A 27 0.68 -4.56 5.14
N ALA A 28 1.91 -4.83 5.58
CA ALA A 28 2.63 -3.96 6.51
C ALA A 28 2.92 -2.57 5.93
N TRP A 29 3.15 -2.49 4.61
CA TRP A 29 3.37 -1.23 3.90
C TRP A 29 2.09 -0.41 3.75
N VAL A 30 0.96 -1.05 3.39
CA VAL A 30 -0.35 -0.38 3.31
C VAL A 30 -0.75 0.16 4.68
N ASP A 31 -0.57 -0.62 5.75
CA ASP A 31 -0.80 -0.19 7.12
C ASP A 31 0.03 1.06 7.48
N ALA A 32 1.34 1.03 7.21
CA ALA A 32 2.21 2.18 7.48
C ALA A 32 1.83 3.42 6.66
N ARG A 33 1.41 3.25 5.40
CA ARG A 33 0.93 4.34 4.52
C ARG A 33 -0.37 4.95 5.05
N ARG A 34 -1.36 4.13 5.40
CA ARG A 34 -2.62 4.57 6.01
C ARG A 34 -2.39 5.32 7.31
N GLN A 35 -1.49 4.84 8.18
CA GLN A 35 -1.11 5.54 9.40
C GLN A 35 -0.48 6.91 9.10
N ALA A 36 0.38 7.00 8.09
CA ALA A 36 1.01 8.25 7.70
C ALA A 36 0.03 9.26 7.09
N GLU A 37 -0.97 8.79 6.32
CA GLU A 37 -2.01 9.65 5.73
C GLU A 37 -3.06 10.10 6.73
N ALA A 38 -3.33 9.30 7.77
CA ALA A 38 -4.21 9.69 8.87
C ALA A 38 -3.58 10.75 9.80
N MET A 39 -2.26 10.96 9.73
CA MET A 39 -1.60 12.00 10.51
C MET A 39 -1.84 13.39 9.91
N PRO A 40 -1.97 14.43 10.76
CA PRO A 40 -2.00 15.81 10.29
C PRO A 40 -0.78 16.14 9.42
N VAL A 41 -0.99 16.90 8.36
CA VAL A 41 0.08 17.33 7.44
C VAL A 41 1.18 18.09 8.15
N SER A 42 0.86 18.93 9.14
CA SER A 42 1.89 19.62 9.93
C SER A 42 1.37 20.11 11.28
N LEU A 43 2.19 19.99 12.30
CA LEU A 43 2.10 20.78 13.54
C LEU A 43 3.25 21.79 13.56
N TYR A 44 2.99 23.02 13.98
CA TYR A 44 4.01 24.06 14.09
C TYR A 44 3.67 25.08 15.17
N TRP A 45 4.68 25.71 15.74
CA TRP A 45 4.52 26.80 16.68
C TRP A 45 4.39 28.14 15.94
N SER A 46 3.42 28.95 16.35
CA SER A 46 3.21 30.30 15.83
C SER A 46 3.16 31.30 16.98
N CYS A 47 3.98 32.34 16.91
CA CYS A 47 3.96 33.42 17.89
C CYS A 47 2.92 34.47 17.50
N LYS A 48 2.02 34.78 18.44
CA LYS A 48 1.02 35.86 18.33
C LYS A 48 0.93 36.58 19.66
N ASP A 49 1.00 37.90 19.64
CA ASP A 49 0.87 38.78 20.82
C ASP A 49 1.77 38.36 22.01
N GLY A 50 3.01 37.97 21.72
CA GLY A 50 4.01 37.59 22.74
C GLY A 50 3.81 36.20 23.36
N ALA A 51 2.90 35.37 22.82
CA ALA A 51 2.72 33.99 23.22
C ALA A 51 2.84 33.02 22.04
N ASP A 52 3.45 31.86 22.30
CA ASP A 52 3.52 30.75 21.34
C ASP A 52 2.24 29.93 21.38
N TYR A 53 1.69 29.61 20.20
CA TYR A 53 0.53 28.75 20.01
C TYR A 53 0.88 27.56 19.13
N LEU A 54 0.38 26.37 19.49
CA LEU A 54 0.49 25.20 18.63
C LEU A 54 -0.59 25.30 17.57
N CYS A 55 -0.19 25.27 16.30
CA CYS A 55 -1.09 25.20 15.16
C CYS A 55 -1.02 23.83 14.50
N ILE A 56 -2.16 23.35 13.99
CA ILE A 56 -2.32 22.08 13.30
C ILE A 56 -2.91 22.31 11.90
N LYS A 57 -2.34 21.65 10.89
CA LYS A 57 -2.92 21.54 9.55
C LYS A 57 -3.28 20.09 9.30
N GLN A 58 -4.55 19.82 9.09
CA GLN A 58 -5.03 18.47 8.77
C GLN A 58 -4.66 18.10 7.33
N THR A 59 -4.80 19.03 6.40
CA THR A 59 -4.50 18.83 4.97
C THR A 59 -3.56 19.93 4.45
N SER A 60 -3.03 19.77 3.24
CA SER A 60 -2.16 20.78 2.62
C SER A 60 -2.89 22.08 2.26
N GLN A 61 -4.21 22.01 2.07
CA GLN A 61 -5.07 23.17 1.78
C GLN A 61 -5.59 23.85 3.05
N ASP A 62 -5.37 23.25 4.23
CA ASP A 62 -5.81 23.79 5.50
C ASP A 62 -4.99 25.04 5.87
N ASN A 63 -5.71 26.11 6.24
CA ASN A 63 -5.11 27.37 6.70
C ASN A 63 -4.43 27.21 8.07
N GLY A 64 -4.70 26.12 8.77
CA GLY A 64 -4.11 25.79 10.05
C GLY A 64 -4.93 26.36 11.21
N SER A 65 -5.34 25.49 12.12
CA SER A 65 -6.12 25.85 13.30
C SER A 65 -5.23 25.91 14.54
N SER A 66 -5.47 26.87 15.43
CA SER A 66 -4.78 26.95 16.72
C SER A 66 -5.37 25.90 17.67
N VAL A 67 -4.50 25.07 18.25
CA VAL A 67 -4.83 24.08 19.28
C VAL A 67 -4.84 24.74 20.67
N GLY A 68 -3.85 25.60 20.94
CA GLY A 68 -3.74 26.29 22.23
C GLY A 68 -2.38 26.90 22.48
N ARG A 69 -2.28 27.66 23.58
CA ARG A 69 -1.03 28.30 24.04
C ARG A 69 -0.04 27.25 24.54
N ARG A 70 1.26 27.48 24.28
CA ARG A 70 2.36 26.58 24.65
C ARG A 70 2.29 26.15 26.11
N SER A 71 2.29 24.84 26.30
CA SER A 71 2.28 24.15 27.58
C SER A 71 3.13 22.89 27.48
N PRO A 72 3.59 22.30 28.60
CA PRO A 72 4.33 21.03 28.57
C PRO A 72 3.57 19.91 27.85
N GLN A 73 2.24 19.90 27.95
CA GLN A 73 1.39 18.91 27.27
C GLN A 73 1.41 19.08 25.75
N LEU A 74 1.30 20.32 25.25
CA LEU A 74 1.34 20.60 23.81
C LEU A 74 2.74 20.45 23.21
N GLU A 75 3.79 20.71 24.01
CA GLU A 75 5.16 20.40 23.62
C GLU A 75 5.36 18.89 23.43
N ALA A 76 4.88 18.08 24.39
CA ALA A 76 4.92 16.63 24.25
C ALA A 76 4.12 16.15 23.02
N GLN A 77 2.95 16.75 22.75
CA GLN A 77 2.18 16.45 21.54
C GLN A 77 2.95 16.77 20.26
N TYR A 78 3.61 17.93 20.21
CA TYR A 78 4.45 18.33 19.07
C TYR A 78 5.61 17.35 18.85
N GLN A 79 6.36 17.02 19.92
CA GLN A 79 7.48 16.07 19.82
C GLN A 79 7.00 14.68 19.38
N ASN A 80 5.93 14.16 20.00
CA ASN A 80 5.33 12.88 19.60
C ASN A 80 4.91 12.86 18.13
N HIS A 81 4.37 13.98 17.62
CA HIS A 81 4.00 14.09 16.21
C HIS A 81 5.23 14.03 15.30
N VAL A 82 6.28 14.80 15.62
CA VAL A 82 7.53 14.82 14.86
C VAL A 82 8.16 13.43 14.83
N ASP A 83 8.31 12.80 16.00
CA ASP A 83 8.93 11.48 16.15
C ASP A 83 8.14 10.39 15.45
N THR A 84 6.81 10.38 15.61
CA THR A 84 5.95 9.41 14.96
C THR A 84 6.02 9.53 13.44
N LYS A 85 6.02 10.77 12.92
CA LYS A 85 6.09 11.02 11.48
C LYS A 85 7.44 10.61 10.90
N ALA A 86 8.53 10.89 11.60
CA ALA A 86 9.88 10.45 11.21
C ALA A 86 9.97 8.92 11.19
N ARG A 87 9.52 8.25 12.25
CA ARG A 87 9.51 6.78 12.35
C ARG A 87 8.66 6.13 11.25
N LEU A 88 7.47 6.67 10.96
CA LEU A 88 6.63 6.14 9.88
C LEU A 88 7.29 6.31 8.51
N LYS A 89 7.92 7.46 8.25
CA LYS A 89 8.66 7.71 7.02
C LYS A 89 9.80 6.71 6.83
N GLU A 90 10.58 6.46 7.88
CA GLU A 90 11.66 5.47 7.87
C GLU A 90 11.12 4.04 7.66
N ARG A 91 10.04 3.68 8.37
CA ARG A 91 9.38 2.38 8.23
C ARG A 91 8.87 2.16 6.79
N ILE A 92 8.23 3.16 6.20
CA ILE A 92 7.76 3.11 4.80
C ILE A 92 8.94 2.93 3.85
N HIS A 93 10.01 3.70 4.03
CA HIS A 93 11.21 3.60 3.17
C HIS A 93 11.86 2.21 3.25
N ALA A 94 11.97 1.64 4.46
CA ALA A 94 12.48 0.28 4.65
C ALA A 94 11.58 -0.78 3.97
N LEU A 95 10.25 -0.62 4.07
CA LEU A 95 9.29 -1.51 3.43
C LEU A 95 9.29 -1.37 1.90
N ASP A 96 9.48 -0.17 1.36
CA ASP A 96 9.62 0.07 -0.09
C ASP A 96 10.83 -0.70 -0.68
N ALA A 97 11.96 -0.71 0.03
CA ALA A 97 13.14 -1.48 -0.35
C ALA A 97 12.85 -2.99 -0.34
N GLN A 98 12.22 -3.49 0.73
CA GLN A 98 11.85 -4.90 0.85
C GLN A 98 10.83 -5.34 -0.23
N LEU A 99 9.84 -4.49 -0.54
CA LEU A 99 8.87 -4.75 -1.61
C LEU A 99 9.56 -4.85 -2.96
N THR A 100 10.53 -3.97 -3.24
CA THR A 100 11.28 -3.99 -4.50
C THR A 100 12.03 -5.31 -4.68
N GLU A 101 12.72 -5.77 -3.64
CA GLU A 101 13.43 -7.04 -3.65
C GLU A 101 12.47 -8.23 -3.86
N ARG A 102 11.42 -8.32 -3.02
CA ARG A 102 10.45 -9.42 -3.06
C ARG A 102 9.66 -9.45 -4.38
N ALA A 103 9.30 -8.29 -4.93
CA ALA A 103 8.69 -8.20 -6.25
C ALA A 103 9.65 -8.67 -7.36
N GLY A 104 10.95 -8.41 -7.22
CA GLY A 104 11.97 -8.94 -8.13
C GLY A 104 12.04 -10.47 -8.13
N LEU A 105 11.92 -11.11 -6.96
CA LEU A 105 11.83 -12.57 -6.84
C LEU A 105 10.53 -13.10 -7.46
N TYR A 106 9.40 -12.46 -7.13
CA TYR A 106 8.08 -12.82 -7.65
C TYR A 106 8.03 -12.79 -9.18
N ARG A 107 8.60 -11.74 -9.80
CA ARG A 107 8.70 -11.63 -11.27
C ARG A 107 9.59 -12.71 -11.89
N ARG A 108 10.71 -13.06 -11.24
CA ARG A 108 11.61 -14.15 -11.70
C ARG A 108 10.90 -15.50 -11.75
N LEU A 109 10.00 -15.75 -10.81
CA LEU A 109 9.16 -16.95 -10.78
C LEU A 109 7.99 -16.91 -11.79
N ARG A 110 7.85 -15.82 -12.56
CA ARG A 110 6.81 -15.64 -13.59
C ARG A 110 5.40 -15.83 -13.06
N LEU A 111 5.20 -15.47 -11.79
CA LEU A 111 3.90 -15.56 -11.13
C LEU A 111 2.90 -14.57 -11.74
N PRO A 112 1.59 -14.86 -11.65
CA PRO A 112 0.54 -13.98 -12.16
C PRO A 112 0.68 -12.53 -11.67
N SER A 113 0.55 -11.57 -12.58
CA SER A 113 0.60 -10.14 -12.25
C SER A 113 -0.39 -9.35 -13.10
N ILE A 114 -0.86 -8.24 -12.54
CA ILE A 114 -1.68 -7.25 -13.24
C ILE A 114 -0.75 -6.24 -13.94
N PRO A 115 -1.13 -5.60 -15.06
CA PRO A 115 -0.29 -4.59 -15.69
C PRO A 115 -0.15 -3.33 -14.82
N ASP A 116 0.96 -2.61 -14.98
CA ASP A 116 1.42 -1.60 -14.02
C ASP A 116 0.42 -0.47 -13.76
N ARG A 117 -0.19 0.09 -14.81
CA ARG A 117 -1.18 1.17 -14.66
C ARG A 117 -2.39 0.76 -13.83
N GLN A 118 -2.91 -0.45 -14.05
CA GLN A 118 -4.03 -0.96 -13.28
C GLN A 118 -3.60 -1.24 -11.83
N ALA A 119 -2.40 -1.78 -11.63
CA ALA A 119 -1.87 -2.03 -10.29
C ALA A 119 -1.65 -0.73 -9.50
N GLU A 120 -1.23 0.36 -10.14
CA GLU A 120 -1.08 1.68 -9.51
C GLU A 120 -2.42 2.22 -9.00
N ILE A 121 -3.49 2.12 -9.81
CA ILE A 121 -4.84 2.54 -9.41
C ILE A 121 -5.31 1.70 -8.21
N LEU A 122 -5.21 0.37 -8.30
CA LEU A 122 -5.63 -0.51 -7.21
C LEU A 122 -4.86 -0.23 -5.92
N ARG A 123 -3.55 0.03 -6.00
CA ARG A 123 -2.74 0.38 -4.83
C ARG A 123 -3.22 1.69 -4.19
N LYS A 124 -3.59 2.69 -4.98
CA LYS A 124 -4.14 3.94 -4.45
C LYS A 124 -5.49 3.72 -3.76
N LEU A 125 -6.39 2.98 -4.39
CA LEU A 125 -7.68 2.64 -3.78
C LEU A 125 -7.53 1.82 -2.49
N ASP A 126 -6.52 0.95 -2.42
CA ASP A 126 -6.21 0.18 -1.23
C ASP A 126 -5.69 1.07 -0.10
N ILE A 127 -4.78 2.00 -0.38
CA ILE A 127 -4.30 2.95 0.62
C ILE A 127 -5.48 3.78 1.17
N GLU A 128 -6.38 4.26 0.31
CA GLU A 128 -7.60 5.00 0.71
C GLU A 128 -8.65 4.10 1.40
N GLY A 129 -8.44 2.79 1.48
CA GLY A 129 -9.34 1.86 2.16
C GLY A 129 -10.64 1.55 1.41
N LEU A 130 -10.72 1.84 0.11
CA LEU A 130 -11.94 1.71 -0.69
C LEU A 130 -12.17 0.29 -1.26
N LEU A 131 -11.11 -0.53 -1.30
CA LEU A 131 -11.21 -1.90 -1.80
C LEU A 131 -11.85 -2.82 -0.76
N GLY A 132 -12.83 -3.63 -1.18
CA GLY A 132 -13.50 -4.62 -0.32
C GLY A 132 -14.67 -4.08 0.49
N THR A 133 -14.86 -2.76 0.51
CA THR A 133 -16.03 -2.08 1.09
C THR A 133 -16.89 -1.46 -0.01
N ASP A 134 -16.32 -0.51 -0.76
CA ASP A 134 -17.04 0.35 -1.69
C ASP A 134 -16.78 -0.02 -3.15
N LEU A 135 -15.59 -0.59 -3.42
CA LEU A 135 -15.14 -0.94 -4.76
C LEU A 135 -14.70 -2.40 -4.84
N MET A 136 -15.10 -3.05 -5.94
CA MET A 136 -14.74 -4.42 -6.27
C MET A 136 -14.15 -4.50 -7.68
N VAL A 137 -13.07 -5.28 -7.84
CA VAL A 137 -12.42 -5.49 -9.13
C VAL A 137 -13.12 -6.63 -9.88
N VAL A 138 -13.52 -6.38 -11.12
CA VAL A 138 -14.16 -7.36 -12.00
C VAL A 138 -13.40 -7.53 -13.31
N GLY A 139 -13.71 -8.59 -14.05
CA GLY A 139 -13.16 -8.85 -15.38
C GLY A 139 -11.70 -9.33 -15.35
N THR A 140 -10.92 -8.98 -16.37
CA THR A 140 -9.59 -9.55 -16.63
C THR A 140 -8.59 -9.36 -15.47
N ASN A 141 -8.69 -8.26 -14.72
CA ASN A 141 -7.81 -8.02 -13.58
C ASN A 141 -8.10 -8.97 -12.40
N ALA A 142 -9.35 -9.43 -12.25
CA ALA A 142 -9.75 -10.36 -11.20
C ALA A 142 -9.21 -11.78 -11.45
N PHE A 143 -8.92 -12.16 -12.70
CA PHE A 143 -8.35 -13.47 -13.02
C PHE A 143 -7.03 -13.73 -12.31
N VAL A 144 -6.19 -12.71 -12.14
CA VAL A 144 -4.92 -12.82 -11.41
C VAL A 144 -5.18 -13.21 -9.96
N ALA A 145 -6.20 -12.64 -9.31
CA ALA A 145 -6.55 -13.00 -7.94
C ALA A 145 -7.02 -14.46 -7.84
N TYR A 146 -7.81 -14.94 -8.83
CA TYR A 146 -8.24 -16.34 -8.86
C TYR A 146 -7.06 -17.30 -9.09
N GLU A 147 -6.14 -17.00 -10.02
CA GLU A 147 -4.93 -17.83 -10.24
C GLU A 147 -4.08 -17.94 -8.97
N LEU A 148 -3.99 -16.87 -8.18
CA LEU A 148 -3.29 -16.87 -6.90
C LEU A 148 -4.05 -17.63 -5.81
N ALA A 149 -5.37 -17.49 -5.75
CA ALA A 149 -6.23 -18.18 -4.79
C ALA A 149 -6.24 -19.70 -5.01
N SER A 150 -6.23 -20.15 -6.27
CA SER A 150 -6.14 -21.56 -6.62
C SER A 150 -4.71 -22.11 -6.60
N ALA A 151 -3.70 -21.27 -6.33
CA ALA A 151 -2.28 -21.62 -6.45
C ALA A 151 -1.94 -22.28 -7.80
N ALA A 152 -2.64 -21.88 -8.85
CA ALA A 152 -2.57 -22.52 -10.17
C ALA A 152 -2.81 -21.49 -11.26
N ARG A 153 -2.03 -21.57 -12.33
CA ARG A 153 -2.15 -20.68 -13.47
C ARG A 153 -3.17 -21.20 -14.46
N PHE A 154 -3.97 -20.29 -15.01
CA PHE A 154 -4.94 -20.64 -16.04
C PHE A 154 -4.26 -20.85 -17.40
N PRO A 155 -4.75 -21.82 -18.19
CA PRO A 155 -4.30 -22.01 -19.56
C PRO A 155 -4.59 -20.75 -20.39
N ARG A 156 -3.53 -20.06 -20.80
CA ARG A 156 -3.65 -18.92 -21.71
C ARG A 156 -3.90 -19.45 -23.12
N GLN A 157 -5.02 -19.06 -23.71
CA GLN A 157 -5.35 -19.41 -25.09
C GLN A 157 -4.17 -19.00 -25.99
N ARG A 158 -3.48 -19.97 -26.60
CA ARG A 158 -2.47 -19.69 -27.62
C ARG A 158 -3.21 -19.06 -28.79
N ARG A 159 -3.12 -17.73 -28.92
CA ARG A 159 -3.59 -17.05 -30.13
C ARG A 159 -2.71 -17.57 -31.26
N ASN A 160 -3.23 -18.52 -32.06
CA ASN A 160 -2.62 -18.92 -33.31
C ASN A 160 -2.49 -17.66 -34.18
N ARG A 161 -1.34 -17.00 -34.14
CA ARG A 161 -0.93 -16.10 -35.22
C ARG A 161 -0.52 -17.01 -36.37
N ARG A 162 -1.52 -17.51 -37.10
CA ARG A 162 -1.31 -17.89 -38.49
C ARG A 162 -1.33 -16.59 -39.28
N LEU A 163 -0.16 -16.21 -39.78
CA LEU A 163 -0.03 -15.34 -40.94
C LEU A 163 -0.47 -16.11 -42.18
#